data_AF-A0A9E1UYK9-F1
#
_entry.id   AF-A0A9E1UYK9-F1
#
_cell.length_a   1.000
_cell.length_b   1.000
_cell.length_c   1.000
_cell.angle_alpha   90.00
_cell.angle_beta   90.00
_cell.angle_gamma   90.00
#
_symmetry.space_group_name_H-M   'P 1'
#
loop_
_entity.id
_entity.type
_entity.pdbx_description
1 polymer ?
#
loop_
_entity_poly.entity_id
_entity_poly.type
_entity_poly.pdbx_seq_one_letter_code
_entity_poly.pdbx_strand_id
1 'polypeptide(L)'
;MKNCEDYRPLIAGLLDGELDGAQTEDLNRHMVQCAACREEYDSQLEAAQLLDRASFQEPTDEALTKLWRSPYSRAAQLAAMALAIGGYLALIAFGIFEFMRDGTVDLWPKLAIAASVSGVLVLFTLVLRERLHTAKTDPYNEVQR
;
A
#
# COMPACT_ATOMS: atom_id res chain seq x y z
N MET A 1 21.86 -47.99 -0.24
CA MET A 1 22.46 -46.71 0.20
C MET A 1 21.50 -45.63 -0.26
N LYS A 2 21.06 -44.75 0.65
CA LYS A 2 20.22 -43.60 0.28
C LYS A 2 21.03 -42.68 -0.64
N ASN A 3 20.37 -42.12 -1.65
CA ASN A 3 21.01 -41.20 -2.59
C ASN A 3 21.01 -39.77 -2.02
N CYS A 4 21.80 -38.88 -2.61
CA CYS A 4 21.88 -37.47 -2.19
C CYS A 4 20.50 -36.78 -2.21
N GLU A 5 19.58 -37.21 -3.09
CA GLU A 5 18.21 -36.66 -3.16
C GLU A 5 17.38 -36.95 -1.90
N ASP A 6 17.65 -38.06 -1.20
CA ASP A 6 16.93 -38.40 0.04
C ASP A 6 17.35 -37.50 1.20
N TYR A 7 18.55 -36.89 1.13
CA TYR A 7 19.11 -36.02 2.17
C TYR A 7 18.83 -34.53 1.96
N ARG A 8 18.43 -34.12 0.76
CA ARG A 8 18.02 -32.73 0.46
C ARG A 8 16.93 -32.17 1.39
N PRO A 9 15.80 -32.86 1.63
CA PRO A 9 14.80 -32.37 2.57
C PRO A 9 15.31 -32.34 4.02
N LEU A 10 16.24 -33.24 4.37
CA LEU A 10 16.85 -33.26 5.70
C LEU A 10 17.78 -32.05 5.92
N ILE A 11 18.47 -31.56 4.88
CA ILE A 11 19.30 -30.35 4.95
C ILE A 11 18.46 -29.13 5.34
N ALA A 12 17.30 -28.93 4.70
CA ALA A 12 16.39 -27.85 5.04
C ALA A 12 15.83 -28.01 6.47
N GLY A 13 15.37 -29.22 6.83
CA GLY A 13 14.91 -29.50 8.19
C GLY A 13 15.98 -29.31 9.27
N LEU A 14 17.27 -29.50 8.95
CA LEU A 14 18.37 -29.22 9.87
C LEU A 14 18.55 -27.71 10.11
N LEU A 15 18.42 -26.89 9.05
CA LEU A 15 18.47 -25.43 9.15
C LEU A 15 17.31 -24.86 9.96
N ASP A 16 16.12 -25.44 9.80
CA ASP A 16 14.91 -25.04 10.53
C ASP A 16 14.82 -25.63 11.96
N GLY A 17 15.71 -26.56 12.30
CA GLY A 17 15.75 -27.21 13.62
C GLY A 17 14.65 -28.26 13.84
N GLU A 18 14.09 -28.82 12.78
CA GLU A 18 12.96 -29.77 12.80
C GLU A 18 13.39 -31.24 12.83
N LEU A 19 14.68 -31.55 12.64
CA LEU A 19 15.17 -32.92 12.65
C LEU A 19 15.21 -33.53 14.04
N ASP A 20 14.83 -34.81 14.13
CA ASP A 20 15.10 -35.61 15.32
C ASP A 20 16.61 -36.00 15.42
N GLY A 21 17.01 -36.53 16.58
CA GLY A 21 18.41 -36.89 16.82
C GLY A 21 18.93 -37.99 15.89
N ALA A 22 18.09 -38.95 15.49
CA ALA A 22 18.49 -40.03 14.61
C ALA A 22 18.67 -39.56 13.16
N GLN A 23 17.77 -38.68 12.70
CA GLN A 23 17.83 -38.02 11.39
C GLN A 23 19.06 -37.12 11.28
N THR A 24 19.34 -36.35 12.33
CA THR A 24 20.52 -35.48 12.41
C THR A 24 21.81 -36.29 12.32
N GLU A 25 21.90 -37.42 13.01
CA GLU A 25 23.08 -38.28 12.98
C GLU A 25 23.24 -39.03 11.65
N ASP A 26 22.15 -39.46 11.00
CA ASP A 26 22.16 -40.04 9.66
C ASP A 26 22.64 -39.01 8.60
N LEU A 27 22.11 -37.78 8.65
CA LEU A 27 22.50 -36.70 7.75
C LEU A 27 23.97 -36.30 7.96
N ASN A 28 24.42 -36.13 9.20
CA ASN A 28 25.82 -35.79 9.49
C ASN A 28 26.79 -36.85 8.96
N ARG A 29 26.45 -38.14 9.12
CA ARG A 29 27.25 -39.24 8.57
C ARG A 29 27.36 -39.17 7.05
N HIS A 30 26.28 -38.81 6.37
CA HIS A 30 26.26 -38.61 4.93
C HIS A 30 27.10 -37.40 4.51
N MET A 31 26.95 -36.26 5.20
CA MET A 31 27.71 -35.02 4.92
C MET A 31 29.21 -35.16 5.14
N VAL A 32 29.66 -36.07 6.00
CA VAL A 32 31.09 -36.42 6.14
C VAL A 32 31.65 -37.04 4.87
N GLN A 33 30.83 -37.84 4.16
CA GLN A 33 31.24 -38.62 2.99
C GLN A 33 30.89 -37.96 1.65
N CYS A 34 29.95 -37.01 1.63
CA CYS A 34 29.46 -36.35 0.43
C CYS A 34 29.78 -34.84 0.44
N ALA A 35 30.65 -34.39 -0.46
CA ALA A 35 31.00 -32.98 -0.59
C ALA A 35 29.83 -32.14 -1.16
N ALA A 36 29.04 -32.70 -2.07
CA ALA A 36 27.93 -31.99 -2.71
C ALA A 36 26.83 -31.59 -1.71
N CYS A 37 26.44 -32.49 -0.81
CA CYS A 37 25.44 -32.19 0.23
C CYS A 37 25.96 -31.18 1.27
N ARG A 38 27.28 -31.11 1.46
CA ARG A 38 27.90 -30.11 2.34
C ARG A 38 27.84 -28.72 1.71
N GLU A 39 28.20 -28.62 0.44
CA GLU A 39 28.12 -27.37 -0.32
C GLU A 39 26.68 -26.85 -0.41
N GLU A 40 25.70 -27.75 -0.56
CA GLU A 40 24.28 -27.39 -0.54
C GLU A 40 23.85 -26.82 0.82
N TYR A 41 24.24 -27.45 1.94
CA TYR A 41 23.99 -26.91 3.28
C TYR A 41 24.62 -25.52 3.48
N ASP A 42 25.90 -25.37 3.11
CA ASP A 42 26.63 -24.10 3.27
C ASP A 42 25.96 -22.97 2.47
N SER A 43 25.49 -23.26 1.25
CA SER A 43 24.80 -22.28 0.41
C SER A 43 23.46 -21.80 1.01
N GLN A 44 22.69 -22.72 1.61
CA GLN A 44 21.42 -22.39 2.25
C GLN A 44 21.64 -21.64 3.56
N LEU A 45 22.67 -22.01 4.32
CA LEU A 45 23.06 -21.32 5.56
C LEU A 45 23.47 -19.86 5.27
N GLU A 46 24.24 -19.61 4.21
CA GLU A 46 24.63 -18.26 3.82
C GLU A 46 23.41 -17.41 3.44
N ALA A 47 22.46 -17.98 2.66
CA ALA A 47 21.22 -17.29 2.31
C ALA A 47 20.37 -16.95 3.54
N ALA A 48 20.25 -17.88 4.49
CA ALA A 48 19.53 -17.65 5.75
C ALA A 48 20.17 -16.52 6.57
N GLN A 49 21.49 -16.48 6.65
CA GLN A 49 22.22 -15.41 7.35
C GLN A 49 22.06 -14.03 6.68
N LEU A 50 21.97 -13.97 5.35
CA LEU A 50 21.71 -12.72 4.63
C LEU A 50 20.31 -12.19 4.91
N LEU A 51 19.32 -13.08 4.99
CA LEU A 51 17.93 -12.73 5.33
C LEU A 51 17.81 -12.27 6.79
N ASP A 52 18.49 -12.93 7.72
CA ASP A 52 18.49 -12.54 9.14
C ASP A 52 19.07 -11.13 9.36
N ARG A 53 20.14 -10.78 8.61
CA ARG A 53 20.72 -9.42 8.63
C ARG A 53 19.80 -8.37 8.02
N ALA A 54 18.89 -8.75 7.14
CA ALA A 54 17.88 -7.86 6.58
C ALA A 54 16.71 -7.66 7.54
N SER A 55 16.96 -7.65 8.86
CA SER A 55 15.95 -7.55 9.91
C SER A 55 15.05 -6.34 9.64
N PHE A 56 13.90 -6.60 9.05
CA PHE A 56 12.86 -5.61 8.85
C PHE A 56 12.26 -5.33 10.23
N GLN A 57 12.64 -4.20 10.82
CA GLN A 57 11.96 -3.74 12.01
C GLN A 57 10.62 -3.17 11.58
N GLU A 58 9.59 -4.00 11.74
CA GLU A 58 8.22 -3.55 11.50
C GLU A 58 7.92 -2.40 12.49
N PRO A 59 7.65 -1.18 11.98
CA PRO A 59 7.32 -0.08 12.84
C PRO A 59 6.04 -0.41 13.59
N THR A 60 6.04 -0.22 14.91
CA THR A 60 4.86 -0.50 15.73
C THR A 60 3.67 0.33 15.27
N ASP A 61 2.46 -0.24 15.34
CA ASP A 61 1.22 0.45 14.98
C ASP A 61 1.05 1.78 15.72
N GLU A 62 1.57 1.88 16.96
CA GLU A 62 1.60 3.13 17.71
C GLU A 62 2.47 4.21 17.08
N ALA A 63 3.66 3.83 16.58
CA ALA A 63 4.58 4.77 15.91
C ALA A 63 3.99 5.26 14.59
N LEU A 64 3.39 4.36 13.81
CA LEU A 64 2.65 4.71 12.60
C LEU A 64 1.49 5.65 12.93
N THR A 65 0.65 5.29 13.91
CA THR A 65 -0.52 6.08 14.30
C THR A 65 -0.13 7.49 14.76
N LYS A 66 0.96 7.65 15.52
CA LYS A 66 1.46 8.97 15.94
C LYS A 66 1.92 9.82 14.75
N LEU A 67 2.59 9.23 13.78
CA LEU A 67 2.99 9.91 12.55
C LEU A 67 1.77 10.40 11.76
N TRP A 68 0.80 9.50 11.53
CA TRP A 68 -0.45 9.80 10.80
C TRP A 68 -1.36 10.81 11.51
N ARG A 69 -1.32 10.86 12.86
CA ARG A 69 -2.12 11.80 13.67
C ARG A 69 -1.40 13.10 13.99
N SER A 70 -0.20 13.33 13.46
CA SER A 70 0.53 14.58 13.70
C SER A 70 -0.33 15.79 13.32
N PRO A 71 -0.63 16.71 14.27
CA PRO A 71 -1.53 17.83 14.04
C PRO A 71 -1.02 18.78 12.95
N TYR A 72 0.30 18.79 12.73
CA TYR A 72 0.94 19.56 11.66
C TYR A 72 0.48 19.12 10.28
N SER A 73 0.24 17.81 10.08
CA SER A 73 -0.20 17.27 8.79
C SER A 73 -1.67 17.62 8.48
N ARG A 74 -2.57 17.53 9.47
CA ARG A 74 -4.01 17.74 9.25
C ARG A 74 -4.38 19.20 8.99
N ALA A 75 -3.82 20.12 9.77
CA ALA A 75 -4.09 21.55 9.58
C ALA A 75 -3.54 22.05 8.24
N ALA A 76 -2.31 21.65 7.89
CA ALA A 76 -1.71 21.97 6.61
C ALA A 76 -2.48 21.36 5.43
N GLN A 77 -2.92 20.10 5.54
CA GLN A 77 -3.73 19.44 4.51
C GLN A 77 -5.09 20.13 4.32
N LEU A 78 -5.79 20.47 5.41
CA LEU A 78 -7.06 21.20 5.33
C LEU A 78 -6.88 22.58 4.71
N ALA A 79 -5.85 23.32 5.12
CA ALA A 79 -5.55 24.63 4.55
C ALA A 79 -5.20 24.55 3.06
N ALA A 80 -4.34 23.60 2.67
CA ALA A 80 -3.97 23.36 1.28
C ALA A 80 -5.18 22.98 0.43
N MET A 81 -6.03 22.08 0.93
CA MET A 81 -7.23 21.64 0.22
C MET A 81 -8.28 22.76 0.11
N ALA A 82 -8.48 23.55 1.17
CA ALA A 82 -9.37 24.71 1.14
C ALA A 82 -8.88 25.76 0.14
N LEU A 83 -7.59 26.07 0.11
CA LEU A 83 -6.98 26.98 -0.86
C LEU A 83 -7.10 26.46 -2.30
N ALA A 84 -6.83 25.18 -2.52
CA ALA A 84 -6.94 24.56 -3.85
C ALA A 84 -8.38 24.58 -4.37
N ILE A 85 -9.33 24.10 -3.57
CA ILE A 85 -10.76 24.08 -3.93
C ILE A 85 -11.29 25.51 -4.11
N GLY A 86 -10.99 26.40 -3.16
CA GLY A 86 -11.42 27.80 -3.21
C GLY A 86 -10.87 28.54 -4.43
N GLY A 87 -9.58 28.36 -4.74
CA GLY A 87 -8.94 28.93 -5.92
C GLY A 87 -9.55 28.42 -7.22
N TYR A 88 -9.79 27.10 -7.32
CA TYR A 88 -10.39 26.51 -8.51
C TYR A 88 -11.84 26.99 -8.73
N LEU A 89 -12.64 27.06 -7.67
CA LEU A 89 -13.99 27.62 -7.71
C LEU A 89 -13.98 29.10 -8.12
N ALA A 90 -13.03 29.90 -7.61
CA ALA A 90 -12.89 31.28 -8.00
C ALA A 90 -12.53 31.44 -9.49
N LEU A 91 -11.63 30.60 -10.02
CA LEU A 91 -11.29 30.59 -11.45
C LEU A 91 -12.49 30.22 -12.32
N ILE A 92 -13.26 29.20 -11.93
CA ILE A 92 -14.49 28.82 -12.64
C ILE A 92 -15.49 29.97 -12.62
N ALA A 93 -15.73 30.58 -11.45
CA ALA A 93 -16.67 31.69 -11.31
C ALA A 93 -16.24 32.90 -12.13
N PHE A 94 -14.94 33.23 -12.13
CA PHE A 94 -14.39 34.31 -12.94
C PHE A 94 -14.54 34.04 -14.44
N GLY A 95 -14.20 32.83 -14.91
CA GLY A 95 -14.36 32.44 -16.30
C GLY A 95 -15.82 32.48 -16.76
N ILE A 96 -16.76 32.04 -15.93
CA ILE A 96 -18.20 32.16 -16.21
C ILE A 96 -18.62 33.63 -16.27
N PHE A 97 -18.15 34.47 -15.33
CA PHE A 97 -18.48 35.90 -15.29
C PHE A 97 -17.98 36.63 -16.55
N GLU A 98 -16.74 36.40 -16.95
CA GLU A 98 -16.16 36.98 -18.16
C GLU A 98 -16.90 36.52 -19.41
N PHE A 99 -17.16 35.21 -19.51
CA PHE A 99 -17.90 34.63 -20.63
C PHE A 99 -19.36 35.11 -20.73
N MET A 100 -20.02 35.38 -19.60
CA MET A 100 -21.35 35.98 -19.60
C MET A 100 -21.33 37.42 -20.12
N ARG A 101 -20.28 38.18 -19.78
CA ARG A 101 -20.10 39.60 -20.14
C ARG A 101 -19.63 39.79 -21.58
N ASP A 102 -19.01 38.77 -22.18
CA ASP A 102 -18.59 38.80 -23.57
C ASP A 102 -19.81 38.89 -24.51
N GLY A 103 -19.93 40.00 -25.25
CA GLY A 103 -21.01 40.25 -26.19
C GLY A 103 -20.83 39.58 -27.55
N THR A 104 -19.68 38.93 -27.79
CA THR A 104 -19.35 38.32 -29.08
C THR A 104 -19.98 36.94 -29.28
N VAL A 105 -20.29 36.25 -28.18
CA VAL A 105 -20.82 34.88 -28.20
C VAL A 105 -22.34 34.89 -28.07
N ASP A 106 -23.00 34.18 -28.99
CA ASP A 106 -24.45 33.99 -28.99
C ASP A 106 -24.96 33.33 -27.70
N LEU A 107 -26.25 33.53 -27.42
CA LEU A 107 -26.89 33.04 -26.18
C LEU A 107 -26.90 31.50 -26.07
N TRP A 108 -27.01 30.79 -27.20
CA TRP A 108 -27.10 29.33 -27.24
C TRP A 108 -25.86 28.62 -26.67
N PRO A 109 -24.63 28.92 -27.13
CA PRO A 109 -23.41 28.41 -26.51
C PRO A 109 -23.32 28.66 -25.00
N LYS A 110 -23.80 29.84 -24.54
CA LYS A 110 -23.79 30.19 -23.10
C LYS A 110 -24.66 29.26 -22.28
N LEU A 111 -25.88 28.99 -22.75
CA LEU A 111 -26.81 28.07 -22.09
C LEU A 111 -26.30 26.62 -22.11
N ALA A 112 -25.75 26.16 -23.24
CA ALA A 112 -25.23 24.79 -23.37
C ALA A 112 -24.05 24.52 -22.41
N ILE A 113 -23.12 25.48 -22.30
CA ILE A 113 -21.98 25.37 -21.37
C ILE A 113 -22.46 25.43 -19.92
N ALA A 114 -23.37 26.37 -19.59
CA ALA A 114 -23.92 26.48 -18.24
C ALA A 114 -24.69 25.21 -17.81
N ALA A 115 -25.45 24.59 -18.72
CA ALA A 115 -26.14 23.32 -18.48
C ALA A 115 -25.14 22.17 -18.27
N SER A 116 -24.06 22.13 -19.05
CA SER A 116 -23.02 21.10 -18.94
C SER A 116 -22.27 21.19 -17.60
N VAL A 117 -21.83 22.40 -17.22
CA VAL A 117 -21.11 22.64 -15.96
C VAL A 117 -22.01 22.36 -14.75
N SER A 118 -23.26 22.83 -14.79
CA SER A 118 -24.21 22.57 -13.69
C SER A 118 -24.56 21.08 -13.56
N GLY A 119 -24.70 20.35 -14.68
CA GLY A 119 -24.90 18.91 -14.68
C GLY A 119 -23.76 18.15 -14.00
N VAL A 120 -22.51 18.48 -14.32
CA VAL A 120 -21.32 17.89 -13.67
C VAL A 120 -21.29 18.22 -12.17
N LEU A 121 -21.57 19.45 -11.78
CA LEU A 121 -21.64 19.84 -10.37
C LEU A 121 -22.73 19.10 -9.60
N VAL A 122 -23.93 18.94 -10.18
CA VAL A 122 -25.01 18.17 -9.57
C VAL A 122 -24.61 16.70 -9.40
N LEU A 123 -24.09 16.05 -10.44
CA LEU A 123 -23.64 14.66 -10.34
C LEU A 123 -22.53 14.50 -9.30
N PHE A 124 -21.55 15.41 -9.30
CA PHE A 124 -20.47 15.41 -8.32
C PHE A 124 -21.00 15.54 -6.89
N THR A 125 -21.92 16.47 -6.63
CA THR A 125 -22.51 16.65 -5.28
C THR A 125 -23.35 15.46 -4.83
N LEU A 126 -24.08 14.80 -5.74
CA LEU A 126 -24.82 13.58 -5.44
C LEU A 126 -23.88 12.43 -5.04
N VAL A 127 -22.85 12.17 -5.85
CA VAL A 127 -21.85 11.13 -5.55
C VAL A 127 -21.08 11.47 -4.28
N LEU A 128 -20.69 12.73 -4.09
CA LEU A 128 -19.99 13.16 -2.87
C LEU A 128 -20.85 12.96 -1.63
N ARG A 129 -22.15 13.33 -1.68
CA ARG A 129 -23.07 13.12 -0.58
C ARG A 129 -23.22 11.64 -0.25
N GLU A 130 -23.39 10.80 -1.25
CA GLU A 130 -23.51 9.36 -1.08
C GLU A 130 -22.24 8.77 -0.47
N ARG A 131 -21.06 9.12 -1.02
CA ARG A 131 -19.76 8.69 -0.49
C ARG A 131 -19.55 9.12 0.97
N LEU A 132 -19.88 10.37 1.31
CA LEU A 132 -19.78 10.86 2.68
C LEU A 132 -20.76 10.17 3.64
N HIS A 133 -21.95 9.79 3.16
CA HIS A 133 -22.90 9.02 3.95
C HIS A 133 -22.38 7.60 4.20
N THR A 134 -21.98 6.89 3.14
CA THR A 134 -21.42 5.54 3.23
C THR A 134 -20.17 5.51 4.12
N ALA A 135 -19.25 6.47 3.97
CA ALA A 135 -18.06 6.55 4.81
C ALA A 135 -18.37 6.71 6.32
N LYS A 136 -19.52 7.30 6.68
CA LYS A 136 -19.97 7.40 8.07
C LYS A 136 -20.69 6.16 8.58
N THR A 137 -21.30 5.38 7.70
CA THR A 137 -22.12 4.19 8.05
C THR A 137 -21.42 2.86 7.76
N ASP A 138 -20.19 2.89 7.27
CA ASP A 138 -19.43 1.69 6.92
C ASP A 138 -19.00 0.91 8.17
N PRO A 139 -19.53 -0.32 8.39
CA PRO A 139 -19.19 -1.15 9.55
C PRO A 139 -17.75 -1.68 9.52
N TYR A 140 -17.05 -1.59 8.39
CA TYR A 140 -15.66 -2.05 8.27
C TYR A 140 -14.63 -0.95 8.60
N ASN A 141 -15.08 0.27 8.92
CA ASN A 141 -14.19 1.40 9.22
C ASN A 141 -13.40 1.22 10.54
N GLU A 142 -13.83 0.30 11.41
CA GLU A 142 -13.19 -0.02 12.71
C GLU A 142 -12.32 -1.28 12.67
N VAL A 143 -12.29 -2.01 11.56
CA VAL A 143 -11.47 -3.22 11.43
C VAL A 143 -10.02 -2.79 11.15
N GLN A 144 -9.22 -2.70 12.21
CA GLN A 144 -7.76 -2.60 12.11
C GLN A 144 -7.24 -3.92 11.53
N ARG A 145 -6.48 -3.84 10.44
CA ARG A 145 -5.96 -4.98 9.70
C ARG A 145 -4.49 -5.18 10.04
#